data_AF-A0A453FI69-F1
#
_entry.id   AF-A0A453FI69-F1
#
_cell.length_a   1.000
_cell.length_b   1.000
_cell.length_c   1.000
_cell.angle_alpha   90.00
_cell.angle_beta   90.00
_cell.angle_gamma   90.00
#
_symmetry.space_group_name_H-M   'P 1'
#
loop_
_entity.id
_entity.type
_entity.pdbx_description
1 polymer ?
#
loop_
_entity_poly.entity_id
_entity_poly.type
_entity_poly.pdbx_seq_one_letter_code
_entity_poly.pdbx_strand_id
1 'polypeptide(L)'
;MRFLLIGAVRRCFGLVSICLVFSSIQQPELHAVVSSVTAFCIESHPAKCIILAGPSLFDGNDTARIDGSKSDEYERFEKGLMQYGCAHYRRRCRIRAPCCNEIFDCRHCHNESKNSIKIDTARRHELPRHELQQVICSLCGTEQEVRQTCISCGVCMGKYFCEVCKLFDDDVSKEQYHCHVCGICRIGGRENFFHCSKCGNASFLCLKLHS
;
A
#
# COMPACT_ATOMS: atom_id res chain seq x y z
N MET A 1 -25.55 -27.24 50.54
CA MET A 1 -26.26 -28.28 49.76
C MET A 1 -25.24 -29.10 48.97
N ARG A 2 -25.51 -30.38 48.67
CA ARG A 2 -24.66 -31.27 47.85
C ARG A 2 -24.99 -31.12 46.34
N PHE A 3 -24.23 -31.85 45.51
CA PHE A 3 -24.22 -32.04 44.04
C PHE A 3 -23.06 -31.29 43.36
N LEU A 4 -21.95 -31.86 42.84
CA LEU A 4 -21.56 -33.15 42.21
C LEU A 4 -21.45 -33.06 40.66
N LEU A 5 -20.21 -33.00 40.15
CA LEU A 5 -19.71 -33.28 38.77
C LEU A 5 -20.41 -32.49 37.62
N ILE A 6 -19.82 -32.21 36.44
CA ILE A 6 -19.00 -33.01 35.52
C ILE A 6 -17.93 -32.09 34.87
N GLY A 7 -16.78 -32.63 34.45
CA GLY A 7 -15.71 -31.84 33.80
C GLY A 7 -15.82 -31.74 32.27
N ALA A 8 -15.06 -30.82 31.68
CA ALA A 8 -14.71 -30.83 30.27
C ALA A 8 -13.34 -30.15 30.04
N VAL A 9 -12.37 -30.90 29.50
CA VAL A 9 -11.11 -30.33 29.02
C VAL A 9 -11.26 -30.00 27.54
N ARG A 10 -11.23 -28.71 27.18
CA ARG A 10 -10.90 -28.28 25.81
C ARG A 10 -9.96 -27.07 25.85
N ARG A 11 -8.86 -27.17 25.09
CA ARG A 11 -7.92 -26.08 24.83
C ARG A 11 -8.62 -24.97 24.03
N CYS A 12 -8.50 -23.73 24.47
CA CYS A 12 -8.68 -22.55 23.61
C CYS A 12 -7.36 -21.77 23.56
N PHE A 13 -6.95 -21.40 22.35
CA PHE A 13 -5.75 -20.63 22.07
C PHE A 13 -5.99 -19.12 22.23
N GLY A 14 -4.94 -18.37 22.57
CA GLY A 14 -4.80 -16.96 22.21
C GLY A 14 -5.74 -15.97 22.89
N LEU A 15 -5.43 -15.60 24.14
CA LEU A 15 -6.07 -14.43 24.77
C LEU A 15 -5.41 -13.12 24.27
N VAL A 16 -6.24 -12.24 23.70
CA VAL A 16 -5.94 -10.81 23.60
C VAL A 16 -6.04 -10.23 25.01
N SER A 17 -4.97 -9.61 25.50
CA SER A 17 -4.98 -8.99 26.84
C SER A 17 -5.41 -7.52 26.76
N ILE A 18 -6.60 -7.24 27.27
CA ILE A 18 -7.05 -5.89 27.63
C ILE A 18 -6.78 -5.75 29.14
N CYS A 19 -5.95 -4.79 29.54
CA CYS A 19 -5.81 -4.42 30.95
C CYS A 19 -6.58 -3.14 31.25
N LEU A 20 -7.44 -3.22 32.27
CA LEU A 20 -8.22 -2.11 32.79
C LEU A 20 -7.40 -1.25 33.77
N VAL A 21 -7.82 0.00 33.93
CA VAL A 21 -7.15 1.03 34.73
C VAL A 21 -7.54 0.92 36.21
N PHE A 22 -6.59 1.07 37.13
CA PHE A 22 -6.86 1.44 38.52
C PHE A 22 -5.78 2.42 39.04
N SER A 23 -6.23 3.54 39.61
CA SER A 23 -5.46 4.49 40.42
C SER A 23 -5.40 3.96 41.89
N SER A 24 -4.51 4.34 42.81
CA SER A 24 -3.89 5.66 43.06
C SER A 24 -2.67 5.58 44.01
N ILE A 25 -1.70 6.50 43.82
CA ILE A 25 -0.92 7.25 44.85
C ILE A 25 -0.01 6.47 45.84
N GLN A 26 1.33 6.65 45.71
CA GLN A 26 2.19 7.50 46.59
C GLN A 26 3.68 7.41 46.14
N GLN A 27 4.41 8.53 46.16
CA GLN A 27 5.87 8.64 45.92
C GLN A 27 6.60 9.07 47.21
N PRO A 28 7.95 9.18 47.29
CA PRO A 28 9.02 8.86 46.31
C PRO A 28 9.90 7.68 46.85
N GLU A 29 11.19 7.44 46.54
CA GLU A 29 12.23 8.02 45.64
C GLU A 29 13.24 6.89 45.29
N LEU A 30 13.94 6.96 44.15
CA LEU A 30 15.39 6.74 44.02
C LEU A 30 15.89 6.94 42.57
N HIS A 31 16.81 7.89 42.37
CA HIS A 31 17.93 7.86 41.40
C HIS A 31 17.70 7.27 39.99
N ALA A 32 17.50 8.17 39.02
CA ALA A 32 17.48 7.83 37.59
C ALA A 32 18.86 7.38 37.06
N VAL A 33 19.02 6.09 36.76
CA VAL A 33 20.05 5.60 35.84
C VAL A 33 19.48 5.64 34.43
N VAL A 34 20.00 6.55 33.59
CA VAL A 34 19.51 6.78 32.23
C VAL A 34 19.99 5.66 31.31
N SER A 35 19.27 4.53 31.29
CA SER A 35 19.44 3.51 30.25
C SER A 35 18.66 3.93 29.00
N SER A 36 19.39 4.30 27.95
CA SER A 36 18.84 4.78 26.68
C SER A 36 18.11 3.66 25.92
N VAL A 37 16.82 3.50 26.16
CA VAL A 37 15.96 2.65 25.34
C VAL A 37 15.60 3.42 24.05
N THR A 38 16.50 3.40 23.07
CA THR A 38 16.21 3.89 21.73
C THR A 38 15.17 2.96 21.09
N ALA A 39 13.90 3.39 21.12
CA ALA A 39 12.84 2.74 20.37
C ALA A 39 13.10 2.91 18.87
N PHE A 40 13.74 1.90 18.27
CA PHE A 40 13.82 1.79 16.81
C PHE A 40 12.42 1.49 16.28
N CYS A 41 11.70 2.53 15.89
CA CYS A 41 10.58 2.39 14.96
C CYS A 41 11.13 1.82 13.66
N ILE A 42 10.87 0.54 13.41
CA ILE A 42 11.13 -0.06 12.10
C ILE A 42 10.12 0.56 11.13
N GLU A 43 10.56 1.58 10.40
CA GLU A 43 9.74 2.20 9.35
C GLU A 43 9.49 1.19 8.23
N SER A 44 8.33 0.53 8.29
CA SER A 44 7.79 -0.26 7.20
C SER A 44 7.36 0.65 6.04
N HIS A 45 8.32 1.14 5.26
CA HIS A 45 8.08 1.97 4.08
C HIS A 45 7.37 1.19 2.95
N PRO A 46 6.10 1.47 2.61
CA PRO A 46 5.38 0.80 1.53
C PRO A 46 5.61 1.54 0.19
N ALA A 47 6.87 1.73 -0.21
CA ALA A 47 7.24 2.45 -1.43
C ALA A 47 8.62 2.12 -2.02
N LYS A 48 9.57 1.57 -1.25
CA LYS A 48 10.84 1.08 -1.81
C LYS A 48 10.68 -0.37 -2.25
N CYS A 49 10.25 -0.53 -3.50
CA CYS A 49 10.74 -1.68 -4.27
C CYS A 49 12.28 -1.64 -4.19
N ILE A 50 12.92 -2.77 -3.89
CA ILE A 50 14.37 -2.86 -3.90
C ILE A 50 14.80 -2.77 -5.36
N ILE A 51 15.07 -1.54 -5.81
CA ILE A 51 15.91 -1.31 -6.96
C ILE A 51 17.30 -1.80 -6.55
N LEU A 52 17.62 -3.03 -6.95
CA LEU A 52 19.01 -3.47 -7.03
C LEU A 52 19.67 -2.61 -8.10
N ALA A 53 20.20 -1.46 -7.68
CA ALA A 53 21.19 -0.75 -8.46
C ALA A 53 22.33 -1.74 -8.73
N GLY A 54 22.60 -2.03 -10.01
CA GLY A 54 23.70 -2.90 -10.39
C GLY A 54 25.01 -2.36 -9.80
N PRO A 55 25.91 -3.22 -9.31
CA PRO A 55 27.11 -2.75 -8.63
C PRO A 55 27.97 -1.93 -9.57
N SER A 56 28.38 -0.76 -9.08
CA SER A 56 29.46 0.04 -9.66
C SER A 56 30.74 -0.79 -9.76
N LEU A 57 31.45 -0.63 -10.87
CA LEU A 57 32.78 -1.18 -11.16
C LEU A 57 33.71 -1.22 -9.94
N PHE A 58 34.18 -2.41 -9.59
CA PHE A 58 35.49 -2.63 -8.96
C PHE A 58 36.05 -3.99 -9.43
N ASP A 59 37.35 -4.01 -9.69
CA ASP A 59 38.06 -5.12 -10.35
C ASP A 59 38.21 -6.37 -9.48
N GLY A 60 38.34 -7.54 -10.12
CA GLY A 60 38.83 -8.75 -9.46
C GLY A 60 38.18 -10.05 -9.94
N ASN A 61 38.87 -10.73 -10.86
CA ASN A 61 38.57 -12.08 -11.33
C ASN A 61 38.29 -13.11 -10.22
N ASP A 62 37.14 -13.78 -10.27
CA ASP A 62 37.00 -15.20 -9.90
C ASP A 62 35.82 -15.86 -10.65
N THR A 63 36.06 -17.04 -11.24
CA THR A 63 35.11 -17.74 -12.11
C THR A 63 34.06 -18.54 -11.32
N ALA A 64 33.08 -17.84 -10.73
CA ALA A 64 31.90 -18.47 -10.15
C ALA A 64 30.75 -18.57 -11.16
N ARG A 65 30.15 -19.76 -11.26
CA ARG A 65 29.02 -20.10 -12.15
C ARG A 65 27.90 -19.06 -12.06
N ILE A 66 27.58 -18.39 -13.19
CA ILE A 66 26.37 -17.58 -13.29
C ILE A 66 25.18 -18.54 -13.34
N ASP A 67 24.46 -18.61 -12.22
CA ASP A 67 23.23 -19.39 -12.10
C ASP A 67 22.10 -18.70 -12.88
N GLY A 68 21.47 -19.44 -13.80
CA GLY A 68 20.43 -18.93 -14.72
C GLY A 68 19.08 -18.64 -14.06
N SER A 69 19.00 -18.72 -12.73
CA SER A 69 17.76 -18.58 -11.96
C SER A 69 17.23 -17.14 -11.87
N LYS A 70 18.09 -16.13 -12.02
CA LYS A 70 17.72 -14.71 -11.82
C LYS A 70 17.02 -14.02 -12.99
N SER A 71 17.22 -14.47 -14.23
CA SER A 71 16.57 -13.88 -15.41
C SER A 71 15.07 -14.17 -15.41
N ASP A 72 14.72 -15.42 -15.21
CA ASP A 72 13.39 -15.97 -15.50
C ASP A 72 12.34 -15.45 -14.49
N GLU A 73 12.75 -15.24 -13.23
CA GLU A 73 11.90 -14.59 -12.23
C GLU A 73 11.66 -13.10 -12.53
N TYR A 74 12.67 -12.39 -13.05
CA TYR A 74 12.55 -10.98 -13.41
C TYR A 74 11.63 -10.79 -14.62
N GLU A 75 11.81 -11.60 -15.67
CA GLU A 75 10.91 -11.63 -16.83
C GLU A 75 9.47 -11.96 -16.43
N ARG A 76 9.29 -12.92 -15.53
CA ARG A 76 7.96 -13.25 -14.96
C ARG A 76 7.36 -12.07 -14.21
N PHE A 77 8.14 -11.35 -13.41
CA PHE A 77 7.67 -10.20 -12.62
C PHE A 77 7.27 -9.01 -13.49
N GLU A 78 8.00 -8.77 -14.60
CA GLU A 78 7.75 -7.68 -15.56
C GLU A 78 6.77 -8.01 -16.68
N LYS A 79 6.34 -9.28 -16.81
CA LYS A 79 5.43 -9.71 -17.88
C LYS A 79 4.22 -8.78 -18.03
N GLY A 80 4.06 -8.20 -19.21
CA GLY A 80 2.98 -7.25 -19.52
C GLY A 80 3.23 -5.80 -19.08
N LEU A 81 4.47 -5.40 -18.80
CA LEU A 81 4.81 -4.03 -18.41
C LEU A 81 4.28 -2.99 -19.43
N MET A 82 3.57 -1.97 -18.93
CA MET A 82 2.93 -0.89 -19.72
C MET A 82 1.84 -1.31 -20.73
N GLN A 83 1.59 -2.61 -20.94
CA GLN A 83 0.64 -3.13 -21.93
C GLN A 83 -0.84 -3.06 -21.48
N TYR A 84 -1.09 -2.88 -20.18
CA TYR A 84 -2.42 -2.93 -19.58
C TYR A 84 -2.79 -1.63 -18.84
N GLY A 85 -4.08 -1.45 -18.57
CA GLY A 85 -4.64 -0.30 -17.86
C GLY A 85 -5.53 0.55 -18.76
N CYS A 86 -5.57 1.86 -18.50
CA CYS A 86 -6.46 2.81 -19.17
C CYS A 86 -5.72 4.13 -19.43
N ALA A 87 -6.42 5.14 -19.97
CA ALA A 87 -5.86 6.48 -20.20
C ALA A 87 -5.32 7.14 -18.91
N HIS A 88 -5.86 6.78 -17.74
CA HIS A 88 -5.47 7.37 -16.46
C HIS A 88 -4.18 6.76 -15.86
N TYR A 89 -4.09 5.43 -15.88
CA TYR A 89 -3.06 4.66 -15.18
C TYR A 89 -2.70 3.43 -16.00
N ARG A 90 -1.41 3.13 -16.10
CA ARG A 90 -0.88 1.89 -16.69
C ARG A 90 -0.77 0.87 -15.58
N ARG A 91 -1.44 -0.28 -15.69
CA ARG A 91 -1.55 -1.22 -14.55
C ARG A 91 -2.02 -2.59 -15.01
N ARG A 92 -1.42 -3.64 -14.42
CA ARG A 92 -1.72 -5.06 -14.69
C ARG A 92 -2.83 -5.64 -13.81
N CYS A 93 -3.72 -4.79 -13.30
CA CYS A 93 -4.92 -5.21 -12.57
C CYS A 93 -6.13 -4.32 -12.85
N ARG A 94 -7.33 -4.87 -12.63
CA ARG A 94 -8.62 -4.18 -12.55
C ARG A 94 -9.11 -4.17 -11.09
N ILE A 95 -10.04 -3.29 -10.75
CA ILE A 95 -10.63 -3.17 -9.42
C ILE A 95 -12.02 -3.79 -9.41
N ARG A 96 -12.43 -4.43 -8.31
CA ARG A 96 -13.86 -4.61 -8.02
C ARG A 96 -14.32 -3.43 -7.16
N ALA A 97 -15.31 -2.69 -7.62
CA ALA A 97 -15.83 -1.52 -6.93
C ALA A 97 -16.72 -1.96 -5.75
N PRO A 98 -16.40 -1.66 -4.48
CA PRO A 98 -17.17 -2.16 -3.33
C PRO A 98 -18.59 -1.57 -3.26
N CYS A 99 -18.82 -0.42 -3.89
CA CYS A 99 -20.12 0.27 -3.95
C CYS A 99 -21.15 -0.39 -4.89
N CYS A 100 -20.72 -1.14 -5.90
CA CYS A 100 -21.61 -1.75 -6.90
C CYS A 100 -21.21 -3.16 -7.38
N ASN A 101 -20.12 -3.72 -6.86
CA ASN A 101 -19.49 -5.00 -7.22
C ASN A 101 -19.10 -5.17 -8.70
N GLU A 102 -19.18 -4.12 -9.51
CA GLU A 102 -18.74 -4.10 -10.90
C GLU A 102 -17.21 -3.94 -11.03
N ILE A 103 -16.66 -4.30 -12.19
CA ILE A 103 -15.22 -4.34 -12.47
C ILE A 103 -14.81 -3.19 -13.39
N PHE A 104 -13.78 -2.44 -13.01
CA PHE A 104 -13.26 -1.30 -13.78
C PHE A 104 -11.72 -1.31 -13.83
N ASP A 105 -11.12 -0.65 -14.82
CA ASP A 105 -9.66 -0.51 -14.86
C ASP A 105 -9.12 0.42 -13.77
N CYS A 106 -9.86 1.47 -13.39
CA CYS A 106 -9.50 2.32 -12.26
C CYS A 106 -10.72 3.09 -11.70
N ARG A 107 -10.51 3.83 -10.59
CA ARG A 107 -11.55 4.66 -9.96
C ARG A 107 -12.11 5.75 -10.88
N HIS A 108 -11.28 6.30 -11.77
CA HIS A 108 -11.72 7.36 -12.68
C HIS A 108 -12.65 6.80 -13.73
N CYS A 109 -12.30 5.67 -14.36
CA CYS A 109 -13.18 4.94 -15.28
C CYS A 109 -14.50 4.50 -14.63
N HIS A 110 -14.48 4.11 -13.34
CA HIS A 110 -15.69 3.90 -12.56
C HIS A 110 -16.52 5.19 -12.47
N ASN A 111 -15.93 6.28 -11.95
CA ASN A 111 -16.65 7.53 -11.71
C ASN A 111 -17.18 8.15 -13.01
N GLU A 112 -16.45 8.09 -14.12
CA GLU A 112 -16.90 8.50 -15.45
C GLU A 112 -18.10 7.70 -15.92
N SER A 113 -18.04 6.36 -15.78
CA SER A 113 -19.15 5.48 -16.14
C SER A 113 -20.40 5.79 -15.31
N LYS A 114 -20.25 5.84 -13.98
CA LYS A 114 -21.35 6.01 -13.02
C LYS A 114 -21.94 7.42 -12.97
N ASN A 115 -21.19 8.45 -13.33
CA ASN A 115 -21.67 9.83 -13.34
C ASN A 115 -21.98 10.35 -14.77
N SER A 116 -21.90 9.50 -15.79
CA SER A 116 -22.31 9.87 -17.15
C SER A 116 -23.80 10.25 -17.24
N ILE A 117 -24.15 11.15 -18.17
CA ILE A 117 -25.52 11.66 -18.33
C ILE A 117 -26.57 10.56 -18.61
N LYS A 118 -26.13 9.40 -19.11
CA LYS A 118 -26.97 8.22 -19.39
C LYS A 118 -27.36 7.44 -18.13
N ILE A 119 -26.70 7.71 -17.00
CA ILE A 119 -27.03 7.10 -15.71
C ILE A 119 -28.05 7.97 -14.99
N ASP A 120 -29.15 7.31 -14.62
CA ASP A 120 -30.16 7.81 -13.69
C ASP A 120 -29.51 8.39 -12.43
N THR A 121 -29.93 9.60 -12.06
CA THR A 121 -29.40 10.37 -10.93
C THR A 121 -29.38 9.55 -9.64
N ALA A 122 -30.37 8.69 -9.40
CA ALA A 122 -30.43 7.84 -8.19
C ALA A 122 -29.33 6.76 -8.13
N ARG A 123 -28.65 6.47 -9.25
CA ARG A 123 -27.56 5.48 -9.35
C ARG A 123 -26.18 6.10 -9.51
N ARG A 124 -26.07 7.43 -9.53
CA ARG A 124 -24.79 8.15 -9.61
C ARG A 124 -24.06 8.06 -8.27
N HIS A 125 -22.78 7.70 -8.33
CA HIS A 125 -21.93 7.58 -7.15
C HIS A 125 -20.44 7.60 -7.54
N GLU A 126 -19.59 7.87 -6.56
CA GLU A 126 -18.14 7.71 -6.68
C GLU A 126 -17.65 6.44 -6.00
N LEU A 127 -16.49 5.95 -6.42
CA LEU A 127 -15.84 4.81 -5.79
C LEU A 127 -15.16 5.23 -4.47
N PRO A 128 -15.49 4.60 -3.32
CA PRO A 128 -14.83 4.90 -2.05
C PRO A 128 -13.40 4.35 -2.05
N ARG A 129 -12.44 5.21 -2.40
CA ARG A 129 -11.06 4.82 -2.78
C ARG A 129 -10.27 4.02 -1.71
N HIS A 130 -10.59 4.19 -0.42
CA HIS A 130 -9.91 3.50 0.67
C HIS A 130 -10.55 2.14 1.03
N GLU A 131 -11.82 1.92 0.65
CA GLU A 131 -12.59 0.71 0.93
C GLU A 131 -12.37 -0.40 -0.12
N LEU A 132 -11.56 -0.12 -1.15
CA LEU A 132 -11.22 -1.06 -2.20
C LEU A 132 -10.36 -2.19 -1.63
N GLN A 133 -10.95 -3.38 -1.52
CA GLN A 133 -10.31 -4.59 -0.98
C GLN A 133 -9.90 -5.61 -2.05
N GLN A 134 -10.57 -5.65 -3.20
CA GLN A 134 -10.38 -6.71 -4.22
C GLN A 134 -9.91 -6.15 -5.57
N VAL A 135 -8.96 -6.86 -6.20
CA VAL A 135 -8.42 -6.60 -7.53
C VAL A 135 -8.37 -7.88 -8.36
N ILE A 136 -8.49 -7.73 -9.67
CA ILE A 136 -8.44 -8.83 -10.64
C ILE A 136 -7.19 -8.64 -11.50
N CYS A 137 -6.29 -9.62 -11.52
CA CYS A 137 -5.09 -9.58 -12.36
C CYS A 137 -5.47 -9.54 -13.86
N SER A 138 -4.92 -8.60 -14.62
CA SER A 138 -5.22 -8.44 -16.06
C SER A 138 -4.54 -9.50 -16.94
N LEU A 139 -3.55 -10.24 -16.41
CA LEU A 139 -2.81 -11.26 -17.16
C LEU A 139 -3.37 -12.68 -17.00
N CYS A 140 -3.83 -13.04 -15.79
CA CYS A 140 -4.32 -14.40 -15.49
C CYS A 140 -5.77 -14.45 -15.02
N GLY A 141 -6.44 -13.30 -14.82
CA GLY A 141 -7.83 -13.24 -14.37
C GLY A 141 -8.06 -13.58 -12.89
N THR A 142 -7.03 -13.92 -12.11
CA THR A 142 -7.18 -14.19 -10.67
C THR A 142 -7.68 -12.95 -9.93
N GLU A 143 -8.82 -13.11 -9.26
CA GLU A 143 -9.33 -12.17 -8.26
C GLU A 143 -8.69 -12.43 -6.91
N GLN A 144 -8.28 -11.37 -6.22
CA GLN A 144 -7.50 -11.43 -4.98
C GLN A 144 -7.60 -10.11 -4.20
N GLU A 145 -7.22 -10.18 -2.92
CA GLU A 145 -7.00 -8.98 -2.11
C GLU A 145 -5.98 -8.02 -2.75
N VAL A 146 -6.13 -6.72 -2.44
CA VAL A 146 -5.19 -5.67 -2.85
C VAL A 146 -3.78 -5.96 -2.32
N ARG A 147 -2.91 -6.39 -3.23
CA ARG A 147 -1.48 -6.61 -3.04
C ARG A 147 -0.75 -6.15 -4.29
N GLN A 148 0.51 -5.74 -4.20
CA GLN A 148 1.26 -5.30 -5.38
C GLN A 148 1.49 -6.44 -6.38
N THR A 149 1.65 -7.68 -5.92
CA THR A 149 1.98 -8.84 -6.76
C THR A 149 0.79 -9.78 -6.89
N CYS A 150 0.62 -10.39 -8.06
CA CYS A 150 -0.43 -11.38 -8.26
C CYS A 150 -0.10 -12.70 -7.54
N ILE A 151 -1.03 -13.20 -6.72
CA ILE A 151 -0.83 -14.44 -5.93
C ILE A 151 -0.74 -15.71 -6.77
N SER A 152 -1.24 -15.67 -8.02
CA SER A 152 -1.27 -16.81 -8.95
C SER A 152 -0.09 -16.76 -9.91
N CYS A 153 -0.04 -15.74 -10.78
CA CYS A 153 1.00 -15.66 -11.81
C CYS A 153 2.30 -14.97 -11.37
N GLY A 154 2.37 -14.36 -10.18
CA GLY A 154 3.59 -13.74 -9.64
C GLY A 154 3.98 -12.39 -10.27
N VAL A 155 3.19 -11.87 -11.20
CA VAL A 155 3.49 -10.59 -11.88
C VAL A 155 3.32 -9.43 -10.90
N CYS A 156 4.20 -8.43 -10.99
CA CYS A 156 3.95 -7.12 -10.39
C CYS A 156 2.69 -6.51 -11.03
N MET A 157 1.77 -5.90 -10.29
CA MET A 157 0.54 -5.31 -10.86
C MET A 157 0.62 -3.80 -11.09
N GLY A 158 1.66 -3.14 -10.55
CA GLY A 158 2.01 -1.74 -10.80
C GLY A 158 3.41 -1.45 -10.23
N LYS A 159 4.31 -0.86 -11.02
CA LYS A 159 5.68 -0.49 -10.56
C LYS A 159 5.63 0.46 -9.35
N TYR A 160 4.81 1.50 -9.42
CA TYR A 160 4.35 2.25 -8.27
C TYR A 160 3.10 1.58 -7.68
N PHE A 161 3.13 1.32 -6.38
CA PHE A 161 1.99 0.87 -5.60
C PHE A 161 1.88 1.71 -4.34
N CYS A 162 0.67 2.16 -4.03
CA CYS A 162 0.35 2.80 -2.75
C CYS A 162 -0.79 2.07 -2.08
N GLU A 163 -0.49 1.37 -0.99
CA GLU A 163 -1.48 0.59 -0.23
C GLU A 163 -2.57 1.46 0.40
N VAL A 164 -2.24 2.67 0.88
CA VAL A 164 -3.21 3.59 1.50
C VAL A 164 -4.24 4.07 0.47
N CYS A 165 -3.79 4.44 -0.73
CA CYS A 165 -4.67 4.95 -1.79
C CYS A 165 -5.19 3.86 -2.74
N LYS A 166 -4.79 2.59 -2.54
CA LYS A 166 -5.05 1.44 -3.42
C LYS A 166 -4.71 1.74 -4.89
N LEU A 167 -3.65 2.52 -5.11
CA LEU A 167 -3.21 3.00 -6.42
C LEU A 167 -2.10 2.09 -6.98
N PHE A 168 -2.23 1.77 -8.27
CA PHE A 168 -1.28 1.02 -9.07
C PHE A 168 -0.98 1.84 -10.32
N ASP A 169 0.28 2.11 -10.62
CA ASP A 169 0.72 2.72 -11.88
C ASP A 169 2.09 2.14 -12.28
N ASP A 170 2.25 1.75 -13.53
CA ASP A 170 3.53 1.31 -14.10
C ASP A 170 4.37 2.47 -14.61
N ASP A 171 3.70 3.57 -14.95
CA ASP A 171 4.31 4.77 -15.48
C ASP A 171 4.94 5.61 -14.36
N VAL A 172 6.08 5.15 -13.84
CA VAL A 172 6.84 5.82 -12.77
C VAL A 172 7.44 7.17 -13.20
N SER A 173 7.37 7.54 -14.48
CA SER A 173 7.86 8.83 -14.98
C SER A 173 7.08 10.04 -14.44
N LYS A 174 5.88 9.82 -13.90
CA LYS A 174 5.07 10.84 -13.23
C LYS A 174 5.54 11.13 -11.80
N GLU A 175 6.56 10.42 -11.30
CA GLU A 175 7.14 10.60 -9.97
C GLU A 175 6.07 10.62 -8.86
N GLN A 176 5.22 9.60 -8.86
CA GLN A 176 4.11 9.49 -7.91
C GLN A 176 4.65 9.35 -6.48
N TYR A 177 4.01 10.02 -5.53
CA TYR A 177 4.30 9.82 -4.11
C TYR A 177 3.05 9.95 -3.26
N HIS A 178 2.97 9.17 -2.17
CA HIS A 178 1.94 9.35 -1.16
C HIS A 178 2.27 10.54 -0.26
N CYS A 179 1.39 11.54 -0.24
CA CYS A 179 1.42 12.61 0.75
C CYS A 179 0.61 12.19 1.98
N HIS A 180 1.31 11.90 3.08
CA HIS A 180 0.69 11.52 4.36
C HIS A 180 -0.14 12.66 4.97
N VAL A 181 0.25 13.93 4.78
CA VAL A 181 -0.50 15.10 5.28
C VAL A 181 -1.85 15.25 4.56
N CYS A 182 -1.89 15.05 3.24
CA CYS A 182 -3.15 15.12 2.47
C CYS A 182 -3.90 13.77 2.39
N GLY A 183 -3.32 12.66 2.85
CA GLY A 183 -3.87 11.32 2.70
C GLY A 183 -4.09 10.88 1.24
N ILE A 184 -3.32 11.41 0.27
CA ILE A 184 -3.45 11.11 -1.17
C ILE A 184 -2.12 11.02 -1.90
N CYS A 185 -2.11 10.22 -2.97
CA CYS A 185 -1.04 10.25 -3.96
C CYS A 185 -1.07 11.56 -4.76
N ARG A 186 0.12 12.13 -4.95
CA ARG A 186 0.43 13.26 -5.84
C ARG A 186 1.39 12.78 -6.94
N ILE A 187 1.72 13.67 -7.88
CA ILE A 187 2.66 13.46 -8.99
C ILE A 187 3.71 14.57 -9.01
N GLY A 188 4.85 14.35 -9.66
CA GLY A 188 5.92 15.34 -9.85
C GLY A 188 6.94 15.42 -8.72
N GLY A 189 7.20 14.31 -8.02
CA GLY A 189 8.30 14.21 -7.05
C GLY A 189 7.98 14.78 -5.67
N ARG A 190 8.48 14.17 -4.59
CA ARG A 190 8.12 14.59 -3.21
C ARG A 190 8.79 15.91 -2.86
N GLU A 191 10.04 16.05 -3.28
CA GLU A 191 10.96 17.15 -3.03
C GLU A 191 10.53 18.47 -3.68
N ASN A 192 9.73 18.43 -4.75
CA ASN A 192 9.24 19.62 -5.46
C ASN A 192 8.07 20.33 -4.77
N PHE A 193 7.49 19.73 -3.73
CA PHE A 193 6.32 20.27 -3.03
C PHE A 193 6.51 20.38 -1.51
N PHE A 194 5.83 21.34 -0.90
CA PHE A 194 5.76 21.48 0.54
C PHE A 194 4.37 21.91 1.02
N HIS A 195 4.08 21.64 2.29
CA HIS A 195 2.84 22.06 2.93
C HIS A 195 3.06 23.42 3.60
N CYS A 196 2.26 24.40 3.24
CA CYS A 196 2.25 25.70 3.92
C CYS A 196 1.47 25.60 5.23
N SER A 197 2.15 25.63 6.39
CA SER A 197 1.51 25.59 7.71
C SER A 197 0.78 26.88 8.11
N LYS A 198 1.05 27.99 7.43
CA LYS A 198 0.38 29.30 7.64
C LYS A 198 -0.85 29.50 6.77
N CYS A 199 -0.99 28.72 5.70
CA CYS A 199 -2.12 28.76 4.79
C CYS A 199 -3.25 27.97 5.45
N GLY A 200 -4.24 28.67 6.02
CA GLY A 200 -5.18 28.17 7.04
C GLY A 200 -6.19 27.08 6.63
N ASN A 201 -5.84 26.20 5.69
CA ASN A 201 -6.45 24.89 5.49
C ASN A 201 -5.38 23.96 4.89
N ALA A 202 -5.31 22.71 5.38
CA ALA A 202 -4.24 21.72 5.10
C ALA A 202 -4.26 21.12 3.66
N SER A 203 -4.62 21.94 2.68
CA SER A 203 -4.98 21.53 1.32
C SER A 203 -4.13 22.22 0.24
N PHE A 204 -3.50 23.35 0.54
CA PHE A 204 -2.63 24.06 -0.40
C PHE A 204 -1.21 23.51 -0.35
N LEU A 205 -0.91 22.70 -1.37
CA LEU A 205 0.42 22.19 -1.67
C LEU A 205 1.16 23.27 -2.47
N CYS A 206 2.21 23.86 -1.90
CA CYS A 206 3.02 24.86 -2.59
C CYS A 206 4.13 24.15 -3.37
N LEU A 207 4.28 24.52 -4.64
CA LEU A 207 5.44 24.13 -5.45
C LEU A 207 6.67 24.91 -4.96
N LYS A 208 7.84 24.27 -4.90
CA LYS A 208 9.11 25.01 -4.86
C LYS A 208 9.31 25.69 -6.21
N LEU A 209 9.01 26.98 -6.28
CA LEU A 209 9.56 27.82 -7.33
C LEU A 209 11.07 27.91 -7.09
N HIS A 210 11.86 27.33 -8.00
CA HIS A 210 13.29 27.58 -8.04
C HIS A 210 13.50 29.09 -8.23
N SER A 211 14.18 29.69 -7.25
CA SER A 211 14.63 31.10 -7.28
C SER A 211 16.11 31.15 -7.64
#